data_AF-A0A080WR62-F1
#
_entry.id   AF-A0A080WR62-F1
#
_cell.length_a   1.000
_cell.length_b   1.000
_cell.length_c   1.000
_cell.angle_alpha   90.00
_cell.angle_beta   90.00
_cell.angle_gamma   90.00
#
_symmetry.space_group_name_H-M   'P 1'
#
loop_
_entity.id
_entity.type
_entity.pdbx_description
1 polymer ?
#
loop_
_entity_poly.entity_id
_entity_poly.type
_entity_poly.pdbx_seq_one_letter_code
_entity_poly.pdbx_strand_id
1 'polypeptide(L)'
;MVCLKTLSVFLAAFAAADARAVFKTQGHKNSEMIPDNYIVVMKDGVSQDDFKAHISSVSSIHSTNKAKRGTNTEGMKREFDIMNWRGYHGHFDRDTLEEILNDSKVDYVEQDQVVRISGLVTQRSAPSWGLGRVSHRQAGSRDYVFDDSAGRGVTIYGVDTGIDINHQDFRGRARWGTNTADRDNADRHGHGTHTASTFAGTAYGIAKNANIVAVKVLGSDGSGSTSGIIAGINYCVQDAQQRGILGKAAMNLSLGGGFSQANNDAVTRAQNAGIFVAVAAGNDNVSSTYLVVVCT
;
A
#
# COMPACT_ATOMS: atom_id res chain seq x y z
N MET A 1 57.63 -39.83 30.92
CA MET A 1 57.62 -38.83 29.83
C MET A 1 56.55 -37.80 30.18
N VAL A 2 56.99 -36.60 30.53
CA VAL A 2 56.17 -35.46 30.94
C VAL A 2 55.33 -34.99 29.76
N CYS A 3 54.07 -34.63 29.96
CA CYS A 3 53.44 -33.62 29.12
C CYS A 3 52.40 -32.83 29.94
N LEU A 4 52.92 -31.72 30.47
CA LEU A 4 52.21 -30.59 31.05
C LEU A 4 51.21 -30.05 30.00
N LYS A 5 49.93 -29.92 30.34
CA LYS A 5 49.03 -29.02 29.59
C LYS A 5 48.44 -28.00 30.55
N THR A 6 48.97 -26.81 30.38
CA THR A 6 48.66 -25.50 30.95
C THR A 6 47.16 -25.21 31.03
N LEU A 7 46.73 -24.81 32.23
CA LEU A 7 45.44 -24.19 32.48
C LEU A 7 45.56 -22.69 32.15
N SER A 8 45.11 -22.27 30.97
CA SER A 8 45.06 -20.86 30.59
C SER A 8 43.76 -20.25 31.11
N VAL A 9 43.88 -19.44 32.16
CA VAL A 9 42.83 -18.54 32.64
C VAL A 9 42.65 -17.44 31.59
N PHE A 10 41.57 -17.47 30.81
CA PHE A 10 41.16 -16.33 30.01
C PHE A 10 40.44 -15.33 30.91
N LEU A 11 41.16 -14.28 31.30
CA LEU A 11 40.58 -13.06 31.83
C LEU A 11 39.84 -12.36 30.68
N ALA A 12 38.53 -12.57 30.58
CA ALA A 12 37.69 -11.82 29.66
C ALA A 12 37.56 -10.39 30.19
N ALA A 13 38.46 -9.51 29.77
CA ALA A 13 38.27 -8.08 29.91
C ALA A 13 37.09 -7.68 29.00
N PHE A 14 35.93 -7.43 29.61
CA PHE A 14 34.85 -6.69 28.96
C PHE A 14 35.34 -5.26 28.73
N ALA A 15 35.95 -5.02 27.58
CA ALA A 15 36.02 -3.67 27.03
C ALA A 15 34.62 -3.33 26.53
N ALA A 16 33.81 -2.72 27.38
CA ALA A 16 32.66 -1.96 26.90
C ALA A 16 33.22 -0.82 26.05
N ALA A 17 33.27 -1.04 24.74
CA ALA A 17 33.59 0.02 23.80
C ALA A 17 32.51 1.09 23.96
N ASP A 18 32.91 2.29 24.39
CA ASP A 18 32.09 3.51 24.31
C ASP A 18 31.84 3.83 22.83
N ALA A 19 30.93 3.09 22.22
CA ALA A 19 30.43 3.39 20.90
C ALA A 19 29.54 4.63 21.03
N ARG A 20 30.01 5.74 20.45
CA ARG A 20 29.24 6.97 20.25
C ARG A 20 27.91 6.63 19.59
N ALA A 21 26.83 7.28 20.02
CA ALA A 21 25.51 7.07 19.44
C ALA A 21 25.52 7.37 17.94
N VAL A 22 24.76 6.60 17.16
CA VAL A 22 24.69 6.75 15.70
C VAL A 22 23.50 7.63 15.32
N PHE A 23 23.73 8.60 14.44
CA PHE A 23 22.65 9.35 13.81
C PHE A 23 22.03 8.51 12.68
N LYS A 24 20.79 8.04 12.87
CA LYS A 24 20.07 7.23 11.88
C LYS A 24 19.39 8.16 10.87
N THR A 25 19.78 8.05 9.60
CA THR A 25 19.19 8.79 8.46
C THR A 25 18.18 7.97 7.65
N GLN A 26 17.59 6.91 8.22
CA GLN A 26 16.69 6.03 7.48
C GLN A 26 15.24 6.56 7.42
N GLY A 27 15.04 7.66 6.70
CA GLY A 27 13.72 8.02 6.18
C GLY A 27 13.38 7.21 4.93
N HIS A 28 12.09 6.99 4.66
CA HIS A 28 11.66 6.58 3.32
C HIS A 28 12.08 7.64 2.29
N LYS A 29 12.32 7.27 1.02
CA LYS A 29 12.78 8.19 -0.05
C LYS A 29 11.93 9.48 -0.24
N ASN A 30 10.75 9.57 0.37
CA ASN A 30 9.83 10.71 0.33
C ASN A 30 9.40 11.23 1.72
N SER A 31 10.10 10.89 2.81
CA SER A 31 9.80 11.44 4.14
C SER A 31 10.15 12.93 4.18
N GLU A 32 9.18 13.78 4.52
CA GLU A 32 9.44 15.18 4.83
C GLU A 32 9.96 15.28 6.27
N MET A 33 11.24 15.61 6.40
CA MET A 33 11.90 15.74 7.71
C MET A 33 11.56 17.08 8.35
N ILE A 34 11.31 17.09 9.65
CA ILE A 34 11.11 18.33 10.41
C ILE A 34 12.51 18.88 10.76
N PRO A 35 12.88 20.09 10.27
CA PRO A 35 14.19 20.67 10.56
C PRO A 35 14.44 20.78 12.07
N ASP A 36 15.66 20.45 12.50
CA ASP A 36 16.16 20.60 13.87
C ASP A 36 15.36 19.87 14.98
N ASN A 37 14.41 19.01 14.61
CA ASN A 37 13.63 18.20 15.55
C ASN A 37 14.15 16.75 15.53
N TYR A 38 14.39 16.20 16.70
CA TYR A 38 15.04 14.89 16.85
C TYR A 38 14.32 14.03 17.88
N ILE A 39 14.32 12.73 17.62
CA ILE A 39 13.95 11.66 18.54
C ILE A 39 15.25 11.02 19.03
N VAL A 40 15.50 11.10 20.33
CA VAL A 40 16.67 10.54 20.99
C VAL A 40 16.24 9.28 21.73
N VAL A 41 16.92 8.17 21.46
CA VAL A 41 16.59 6.86 22.04
C VAL A 41 17.73 6.42 22.93
N MET A 42 17.38 5.99 24.15
CA MET A 42 18.34 5.54 25.16
C MET A 42 18.66 4.06 24.98
N LYS A 43 19.83 3.62 25.43
CA LYS A 43 20.19 2.20 25.50
C LYS A 43 19.25 1.44 26.44
N ASP A 44 18.98 0.17 26.12
CA ASP A 44 18.20 -0.70 26.98
C ASP A 44 18.83 -0.80 28.39
N GLY A 45 17.99 -0.73 29.42
CA GLY A 45 18.42 -0.86 30.82
C GLY A 45 18.89 0.43 31.50
N VAL A 46 18.90 1.58 30.81
CA VAL A 46 19.12 2.90 31.45
C VAL A 46 18.06 3.12 32.53
N SER A 47 18.46 3.35 33.79
CA SER A 47 17.51 3.54 34.91
C SER A 47 16.67 4.82 34.74
N GLN A 48 15.52 4.90 35.42
CA GLN A 48 14.70 6.12 35.37
C GLN A 48 15.44 7.35 35.91
N ASP A 49 16.30 7.16 36.92
CA ASP A 49 17.09 8.24 37.51
C ASP A 49 18.20 8.69 36.55
N ASP A 50 18.88 7.75 35.88
CA ASP A 50 19.86 8.07 34.85
C ASP A 50 19.24 8.79 33.66
N PHE A 51 18.02 8.40 33.27
CA PHE A 51 17.27 9.05 32.20
C PHE A 51 16.91 10.50 32.55
N LYS A 52 16.44 10.75 33.78
CA LYS A 52 16.14 12.11 34.27
C LYS A 52 17.41 12.96 34.39
N ALA A 53 18.51 12.36 34.84
CA ALA A 53 19.79 13.03 34.92
C ALA A 53 20.30 13.44 33.53
N HIS A 54 20.15 12.55 32.54
CA HIS A 54 20.46 12.84 31.14
C HIS A 54 19.61 14.00 30.60
N ILE A 55 18.27 13.95 30.74
CA ILE A 55 17.38 15.04 30.29
C ILE A 55 17.75 16.39 30.93
N SER A 56 18.09 16.39 32.22
CA SER A 56 18.49 17.60 32.96
C SER A 56 19.82 18.17 32.43
N SER A 57 20.77 17.29 32.10
CA SER A 57 22.04 17.67 31.48
C SER A 57 21.82 18.28 30.09
N VAL A 58 21.04 17.61 29.24
CA VAL A 58 20.69 18.09 27.89
C VAL A 58 20.00 19.46 27.94
N SER A 59 19.09 19.67 28.89
CA SER A 59 18.40 20.95 29.06
C SER A 59 19.36 22.09 29.42
N SER A 60 20.39 21.80 30.21
CA SER A 60 21.44 22.75 30.60
C SER A 60 22.42 23.05 29.47
N ILE A 61 22.83 22.03 28.71
CA ILE A 61 23.66 22.15 27.50
C ILE A 61 22.94 23.01 26.47
N HIS A 62 21.68 22.69 26.18
CA HIS A 62 20.83 23.44 25.26
C HIS A 62 20.72 24.91 25.65
N SER A 63 20.42 25.19 26.93
CA SER A 63 20.30 26.56 27.44
C SER A 63 21.61 27.35 27.28
N THR A 64 22.74 26.70 27.53
CA THR A 64 24.07 27.29 27.38
C THR A 64 24.40 27.59 25.92
N ASN A 65 24.14 26.64 25.01
CA ASN A 65 24.41 26.79 23.58
C ASN A 65 23.51 27.87 22.97
N LYS A 66 22.23 27.88 23.34
CA LYS A 66 21.27 28.90 22.95
C LYS A 66 21.69 30.30 23.38
N ALA A 67 22.12 30.48 24.62
CA ALA A 67 22.59 31.77 25.13
C ALA A 67 23.86 32.27 24.40
N LYS A 68 24.79 31.37 24.07
CA LYS A 68 26.04 31.73 23.38
C LYS A 68 25.85 32.09 21.92
N ARG A 69 24.88 31.47 21.24
CA ARG A 69 24.80 31.47 19.76
C ARG A 69 23.51 32.05 19.21
N GLY A 70 22.52 32.35 20.05
CA GLY A 70 21.24 32.96 19.64
C GLY A 70 20.36 32.03 18.82
N THR A 71 20.43 30.72 19.02
CA THR A 71 19.62 29.73 18.29
C THR A 71 18.14 29.83 18.67
N ASN A 72 17.23 29.63 17.71
CA ASN A 72 15.78 29.67 17.95
C ASN A 72 15.20 28.30 18.33
N THR A 73 16.04 27.39 18.80
CA THR A 73 15.66 26.02 19.16
C THR A 73 15.01 26.01 20.55
N GLU A 74 13.94 25.23 20.69
CA GLU A 74 13.08 25.24 21.90
C GLU A 74 13.57 24.29 22.99
N GLY A 75 14.44 23.33 22.66
CA GLY A 75 14.93 22.32 23.58
C GLY A 75 14.01 21.10 23.63
N MET A 76 14.06 20.39 24.75
CA MET A 76 13.30 19.16 24.96
C MET A 76 11.78 19.44 25.03
N LYS A 77 10.98 18.59 24.40
CA LYS A 77 9.53 18.77 24.24
C LYS A 77 8.70 17.64 24.85
N ARG A 78 9.11 16.37 24.70
CA ARG A 78 8.32 15.20 25.15
C ARG A 78 9.20 14.04 25.58
N GLU A 79 8.75 13.28 26.58
CA GLU A 79 9.36 12.02 27.03
C GLU A 79 8.56 10.82 26.53
N PHE A 80 9.26 9.71 26.30
CA PHE A 80 8.71 8.41 25.96
C PHE A 80 9.24 7.39 26.98
N ASP A 81 8.33 6.67 27.64
CA ASP A 81 8.64 5.48 28.44
C ASP A 81 7.63 4.38 28.07
N ILE A 82 8.09 3.38 27.33
CA ILE A 82 7.27 2.27 26.82
C ILE A 82 7.94 0.98 27.23
N MET A 83 7.50 0.36 28.33
CA MET A 83 8.02 -0.93 28.79
C MET A 83 9.56 -0.95 28.95
N ASN A 84 10.13 0.09 29.56
CA ASN A 84 11.59 0.32 29.70
C ASN A 84 12.34 0.73 28.42
N TRP A 85 11.66 0.85 27.28
CA TRP A 85 12.18 1.59 26.15
C TRP A 85 12.00 3.08 26.42
N ARG A 86 13.12 3.81 26.55
CA ARG A 86 13.12 5.24 26.92
C ARG A 86 13.67 6.09 25.79
N GLY A 87 13.04 7.23 25.58
CA GLY A 87 13.50 8.21 24.61
C GLY A 87 12.81 9.55 24.81
N TYR A 88 13.19 10.54 24.04
CA TYR A 88 12.55 11.85 24.10
C TYR A 88 12.59 12.54 22.74
N HIS A 89 11.70 13.51 22.56
CA HIS A 89 11.67 14.43 21.44
C HIS A 89 12.17 15.80 21.87
N GLY A 90 12.96 16.46 21.03
CA GLY A 90 13.33 17.86 21.24
C GLY A 90 13.77 18.59 19.97
N HIS A 91 13.74 19.92 20.05
CA HIS A 91 14.16 20.86 19.03
C HIS A 91 15.54 21.41 19.43
N PHE A 92 16.61 20.93 18.78
CA PHE A 92 18.00 21.18 19.20
C PHE A 92 18.83 21.74 18.04
N ASP A 93 19.80 22.60 18.37
CA ASP A 93 20.82 22.98 17.39
C ASP A 93 21.87 21.87 17.22
N ARG A 94 22.70 22.02 16.18
CA ARG A 94 23.74 21.05 15.84
C ARG A 94 24.72 20.79 16.99
N ASP A 95 25.15 21.82 17.71
CA ASP A 95 26.12 21.66 18.80
C ASP A 95 25.51 20.87 19.96
N THR A 96 24.26 21.18 20.31
CA THR A 96 23.51 20.43 21.34
C THR A 96 23.28 18.98 20.91
N LEU A 97 22.99 18.74 19.63
CA LEU A 97 22.88 17.40 19.06
C LEU A 97 24.21 16.64 19.12
N GLU A 98 25.34 17.30 18.84
CA GLU A 98 26.67 16.68 18.91
C GLU A 98 27.01 16.23 20.34
N GLU A 99 26.62 17.01 21.35
CA GLU A 99 26.76 16.65 22.77
C GLU A 99 25.83 15.49 23.17
N ILE A 100 24.58 15.48 22.70
CA ILE A 100 23.65 14.35 22.91
C ILE A 100 24.23 13.06 22.32
N LEU A 101 24.80 13.13 21.11
CA LEU A 101 25.43 11.98 20.45
C LEU A 101 26.67 11.47 21.20
N ASN A 102 27.29 12.29 22.05
CA ASN A 102 28.45 11.92 22.86
C ASN A 102 28.09 11.28 24.20
N ASP A 103 26.81 11.32 24.61
CA ASP A 103 26.39 10.66 25.86
C ASP A 103 26.35 9.14 25.65
N SER A 104 27.11 8.40 26.47
CA SER A 104 27.24 6.95 26.40
C SER A 104 25.92 6.20 26.69
N LYS A 105 24.92 6.86 27.26
CA LYS A 105 23.57 6.31 27.52
C LYS A 105 22.65 6.38 26.30
N VAL A 106 22.97 7.19 25.29
CA VAL A 106 22.19 7.29 24.06
C VAL A 106 22.54 6.12 23.14
N ASP A 107 21.52 5.47 22.60
CA ASP A 107 21.68 4.40 21.61
C ASP A 107 21.77 5.00 20.20
N TYR A 108 20.74 5.74 19.80
CA TYR A 108 20.72 6.44 18.52
C TYR A 108 19.86 7.70 18.57
N VAL A 109 20.09 8.57 17.59
CA VAL A 109 19.26 9.74 17.34
C VAL A 109 18.69 9.64 15.92
N GLU A 110 17.41 9.94 15.78
CA GLU A 110 16.69 9.99 14.51
C GLU A 110 16.10 11.40 14.34
N GLN A 111 16.13 11.93 13.11
CA GLN A 111 15.45 13.20 12.84
C GLN A 111 13.93 12.96 12.71
N ASP A 112 13.15 13.80 13.37
CA ASP A 112 11.69 13.73 13.37
C ASP A 112 11.12 14.00 11.97
N GLN A 113 9.96 13.42 11.67
CA GLN A 113 9.37 13.44 10.32
C GLN A 113 7.87 13.72 10.36
N VAL A 114 7.37 14.33 9.29
CA VAL A 114 5.94 14.56 9.12
C VAL A 114 5.26 13.25 8.75
N VAL A 115 4.43 12.73 9.65
CA VAL A 115 3.50 11.62 9.36
C VAL A 115 2.14 12.20 8.96
N ARG A 116 1.65 11.84 7.77
CA ARG A 116 0.33 12.27 7.27
C ARG A 116 -0.67 11.12 7.39
N ILE A 117 -1.89 11.43 7.80
CA ILE A 117 -3.04 10.55 7.56
C ILE A 117 -3.16 10.43 6.04
N SER A 118 -3.12 9.21 5.49
CA SER A 118 -3.27 8.96 4.06
C SER A 118 -4.51 9.71 3.54
N GLY A 119 -4.28 10.73 2.72
CA GLY A 119 -5.26 11.74 2.40
C GLY A 119 -6.19 11.29 1.29
N LEU A 120 -7.47 11.19 1.59
CA LEU A 120 -8.50 11.14 0.56
C LEU A 120 -8.35 12.36 -0.35
N VAL A 121 -8.35 12.12 -1.65
CA VAL A 121 -8.33 13.13 -2.71
C VAL A 121 -9.74 13.30 -3.25
N THR A 122 -10.08 14.54 -3.62
CA THR A 122 -11.37 14.87 -4.22
C THR A 122 -11.19 15.21 -5.70
N GLN A 123 -11.74 14.38 -6.58
CA GLN A 123 -11.98 14.75 -7.98
C GLN A 123 -13.31 15.53 -8.04
N ARG A 124 -13.20 16.86 -8.12
CA ARG A 124 -14.36 17.76 -8.20
C ARG A 124 -15.08 17.61 -9.53
N SER A 125 -16.41 17.70 -9.50
CA SER A 125 -17.26 17.60 -10.70
C SER A 125 -16.90 16.37 -11.54
N ALA A 126 -16.84 15.21 -10.90
CA ALA A 126 -16.47 13.96 -11.53
C ALA A 126 -17.34 13.70 -12.78
N PRO A 127 -16.74 13.20 -13.88
CA PRO A 127 -17.41 13.13 -15.19
C PRO A 127 -18.53 12.07 -15.21
N SER A 128 -18.54 11.16 -14.23
CA SER A 128 -19.62 10.20 -14.01
C SER A 128 -20.31 10.48 -12.68
N TRP A 129 -21.65 10.57 -12.72
CA TRP A 129 -22.47 10.69 -11.51
C TRP A 129 -22.31 9.47 -10.59
N GLY A 130 -21.95 8.30 -11.14
CA GLY A 130 -21.74 7.07 -10.37
C GLY A 130 -20.56 7.18 -9.40
N LEU A 131 -19.52 7.96 -9.75
CA LEU A 131 -18.38 8.19 -8.87
C LEU A 131 -18.77 9.02 -7.64
N GLY A 132 -19.60 10.05 -7.82
CA GLY A 132 -20.18 10.79 -6.71
C GLY A 132 -21.04 9.91 -5.82
N ARG A 133 -21.87 9.05 -6.44
CA ARG A 133 -22.75 8.13 -5.72
C ARG A 133 -21.99 7.09 -4.89
N VAL A 134 -20.92 6.49 -5.40
CA VAL A 134 -20.20 5.42 -4.68
C VAL A 134 -19.37 5.97 -3.51
N SER A 135 -18.94 7.23 -3.58
CA SER A 135 -18.11 7.85 -2.53
C SER A 135 -18.92 8.57 -1.43
N HIS A 136 -20.24 8.70 -1.57
CA HIS A 136 -21.08 9.44 -0.63
C HIS A 136 -22.31 8.64 -0.18
N ARG A 137 -22.61 8.70 1.13
CA ARG A 137 -23.87 8.13 1.67
C ARG A 137 -25.09 8.95 1.29
N GLN A 138 -24.95 10.27 1.26
CA GLN A 138 -26.02 11.18 0.84
C GLN A 138 -26.05 11.29 -0.69
N ALA A 139 -27.26 11.34 -1.24
CA ALA A 139 -27.44 11.54 -2.67
C ALA A 139 -27.10 12.97 -3.11
N GLY A 140 -26.77 13.14 -4.39
CA GLY A 140 -26.64 14.46 -5.03
C GLY A 140 -25.21 14.99 -5.19
N SER A 141 -24.21 14.37 -4.54
CA SER A 141 -22.81 14.74 -4.78
C SER A 141 -22.37 14.36 -6.20
N ARG A 142 -21.62 15.28 -6.83
CA ARG A 142 -20.89 15.03 -8.09
C ARG A 142 -19.38 14.93 -7.87
N ASP A 143 -18.92 15.08 -6.64
CA ASP A 143 -17.50 14.98 -6.30
C ASP A 143 -17.16 13.53 -5.99
N TYR A 144 -16.01 13.06 -6.45
CA TYR A 144 -15.51 11.74 -6.11
C TYR A 144 -14.39 11.85 -5.08
N VAL A 145 -14.65 11.36 -3.86
CA VAL A 145 -13.68 11.31 -2.77
C VAL A 145 -13.12 9.90 -2.67
N PHE A 146 -11.81 9.75 -2.82
CA PHE A 146 -11.14 8.44 -2.88
C PHE A 146 -9.71 8.54 -2.37
N ASP A 147 -9.14 7.40 -1.96
CA ASP A 147 -7.72 7.34 -1.61
C ASP A 147 -6.86 7.32 -2.88
N ASP A 148 -5.82 8.14 -2.98
CA ASP A 148 -4.94 8.19 -4.17
C ASP A 148 -4.16 6.87 -4.40
N SER A 149 -4.20 5.93 -3.46
CA SER A 149 -3.71 4.56 -3.63
C SER A 149 -4.77 3.57 -4.11
N ALA A 150 -6.01 3.99 -4.38
CA ALA A 150 -7.11 3.11 -4.79
C ALA A 150 -6.71 2.22 -5.98
N GLY A 151 -6.75 0.89 -5.76
CA GLY A 151 -6.39 -0.15 -6.74
C GLY A 151 -4.91 -0.50 -6.80
N ARG A 152 -4.02 0.19 -6.07
CA ARG A 152 -2.58 -0.05 -6.14
C ARG A 152 -2.25 -1.47 -5.67
N GLY A 153 -1.51 -2.21 -6.51
CA GLY A 153 -1.15 -3.60 -6.25
C GLY A 153 -2.28 -4.61 -6.48
N VAL A 154 -3.47 -4.16 -6.92
CA VAL A 154 -4.59 -5.01 -7.33
C VAL A 154 -4.55 -5.20 -8.85
N THR A 155 -4.89 -6.40 -9.30
CA THR A 155 -5.09 -6.70 -10.73
C THR A 155 -6.55 -7.01 -10.99
N ILE A 156 -7.15 -6.35 -11.98
CA ILE A 156 -8.53 -6.56 -12.39
C ILE A 156 -8.54 -7.19 -13.79
N TYR A 157 -9.10 -8.39 -13.89
CA TYR A 157 -9.34 -9.08 -15.15
C TYR A 157 -10.68 -8.60 -15.74
N GLY A 158 -10.63 -7.98 -16.91
CA GLY A 158 -11.83 -7.67 -17.68
C GLY A 158 -12.15 -8.82 -18.61
N VAL A 159 -13.14 -9.64 -18.23
CA VAL A 159 -13.63 -10.78 -19.00
C VAL A 159 -14.79 -10.31 -19.87
N ASP A 160 -14.52 -10.00 -21.14
CA ASP A 160 -15.45 -9.26 -22.00
C ASP A 160 -15.14 -9.45 -23.51
N THR A 161 -15.45 -8.47 -24.35
CA THR A 161 -15.20 -8.34 -25.78
C THR A 161 -13.73 -8.06 -26.16
N GLY A 162 -12.87 -7.91 -25.15
CA GLY A 162 -11.48 -7.45 -25.26
C GLY A 162 -11.29 -6.12 -24.54
N ILE A 163 -10.07 -5.57 -24.56
CA ILE A 163 -9.78 -4.21 -24.08
C ILE A 163 -8.77 -3.59 -25.03
N ASP A 164 -8.96 -2.33 -25.42
CA ASP A 164 -7.91 -1.53 -26.04
C ASP A 164 -6.83 -1.21 -25.00
N ILE A 165 -5.83 -2.10 -24.89
CA ILE A 165 -4.77 -1.98 -23.90
C ILE A 165 -3.87 -0.75 -24.11
N ASN A 166 -3.94 -0.11 -25.29
CA ASN A 166 -3.19 1.11 -25.61
C ASN A 166 -4.00 2.38 -25.35
N HIS A 167 -5.22 2.27 -24.85
CA HIS A 167 -6.07 3.42 -24.56
C HIS A 167 -5.39 4.35 -23.54
N GLN A 168 -5.35 5.64 -23.86
CA GLN A 168 -4.58 6.64 -23.09
C GLN A 168 -5.02 6.73 -21.62
N ASP A 169 -6.29 6.45 -21.35
CA ASP A 169 -6.85 6.47 -19.98
C ASP A 169 -6.29 5.36 -19.07
N PHE A 170 -5.67 4.31 -19.64
CA PHE A 170 -5.04 3.24 -18.86
C PHE A 170 -3.58 3.53 -18.52
N ARG A 171 -2.93 4.49 -19.19
CA ARG A 171 -1.54 4.91 -18.92
C ARG A 171 -0.55 3.73 -18.82
N GLY A 172 -0.70 2.73 -19.69
CA GLY A 172 0.17 1.55 -19.72
C GLY A 172 -0.10 0.49 -18.65
N ARG A 173 -1.15 0.64 -17.83
CA ARG A 173 -1.53 -0.37 -16.81
C ARG A 173 -2.28 -1.57 -17.38
N ALA A 174 -2.69 -1.51 -18.64
CA ALA A 174 -3.42 -2.57 -19.32
C ALA A 174 -2.48 -3.47 -20.12
N ARG A 175 -2.73 -4.78 -20.07
CA ARG A 175 -2.04 -5.79 -20.89
C ARG A 175 -3.00 -6.85 -21.40
N TRP A 176 -2.59 -7.54 -22.45
CA TRP A 176 -3.30 -8.73 -22.92
C TRP A 176 -3.12 -9.92 -21.98
N GLY A 177 -4.20 -10.70 -21.85
CA GLY A 177 -4.23 -11.98 -21.16
C GLY A 177 -4.46 -13.13 -22.13
N THR A 178 -5.72 -13.37 -22.50
CA THR A 178 -6.12 -14.43 -23.43
C THR A 178 -7.29 -14.00 -24.32
N ASN A 179 -7.48 -14.70 -25.44
CA ASN A 179 -8.63 -14.60 -26.32
C ASN A 179 -9.17 -16.01 -26.60
N THR A 180 -10.41 -16.26 -26.18
CA THR A 180 -11.13 -17.52 -26.37
C THR A 180 -12.37 -17.35 -27.25
N ALA A 181 -12.59 -16.15 -27.79
CA ALA A 181 -13.75 -15.81 -28.60
C ALA A 181 -13.50 -16.01 -30.10
N ASP A 182 -12.36 -15.53 -30.58
CA ASP A 182 -12.03 -15.47 -32.01
C ASP A 182 -10.49 -15.44 -32.24
N ARG A 183 -10.06 -14.90 -33.39
CA ARG A 183 -8.65 -14.79 -33.78
C ARG A 183 -8.11 -13.35 -33.75
N ASP A 184 -8.92 -12.35 -33.40
CA ASP A 184 -8.54 -10.95 -33.39
C ASP A 184 -8.35 -10.44 -31.95
N ASN A 185 -7.10 -10.14 -31.58
CA ASN A 185 -6.77 -9.57 -30.28
C ASN A 185 -6.98 -8.05 -30.29
N ALA A 186 -8.23 -7.65 -30.48
CA ALA A 186 -8.68 -6.26 -30.43
C ALA A 186 -10.10 -6.20 -29.84
N ASP A 187 -10.39 -5.11 -29.13
CA ASP A 187 -11.76 -4.79 -28.74
C ASP A 187 -12.48 -4.07 -29.89
N ARG A 188 -13.08 -4.86 -30.78
CA ARG A 188 -13.85 -4.33 -31.93
C ARG A 188 -15.26 -3.91 -31.57
N HIS A 189 -15.75 -4.28 -30.39
CA HIS A 189 -17.08 -3.92 -29.91
C HIS A 189 -17.04 -2.66 -29.03
N GLY A 190 -15.97 -2.47 -28.26
CA GLY A 190 -15.76 -1.34 -27.35
C GLY A 190 -16.37 -1.53 -25.96
N HIS A 191 -17.13 -2.60 -25.72
CA HIS A 191 -17.81 -2.81 -24.44
C HIS A 191 -16.82 -3.11 -23.31
N GLY A 192 -15.81 -3.92 -23.59
CA GLY A 192 -14.80 -4.27 -22.59
C GLY A 192 -13.88 -3.09 -22.25
N THR A 193 -13.51 -2.27 -23.24
CA THR A 193 -12.77 -1.01 -23.00
C THR A 193 -13.56 -0.01 -22.17
N HIS A 194 -14.86 0.15 -22.45
CA HIS A 194 -15.75 1.01 -21.68
C HIS A 194 -15.85 0.54 -20.22
N THR A 195 -16.08 -0.75 -20.01
CA THR A 195 -16.18 -1.35 -18.68
C THR A 195 -14.86 -1.27 -17.92
N ALA A 196 -13.73 -1.50 -18.59
CA ALA A 196 -12.40 -1.34 -18.01
C ALA A 196 -12.08 0.10 -17.59
N SER A 197 -12.53 1.08 -18.38
CA SER A 197 -12.42 2.49 -18.02
C SER A 197 -13.27 2.83 -16.78
N THR A 198 -14.39 2.15 -16.59
CA THR A 198 -15.28 2.34 -15.43
C THR A 198 -14.66 1.78 -14.14
N PHE A 199 -13.99 0.62 -14.18
CA PHE A 199 -13.38 0.07 -12.97
C PHE A 199 -11.97 0.61 -12.71
N ALA A 200 -11.17 0.94 -13.73
CA ALA A 200 -9.76 1.31 -13.56
C ALA A 200 -9.23 2.42 -14.49
N GLY A 201 -10.08 3.13 -15.24
CA GLY A 201 -9.67 4.31 -16.00
C GLY A 201 -9.19 5.45 -15.09
N THR A 202 -8.32 6.34 -15.57
CA THR A 202 -7.89 7.50 -14.75
C THR A 202 -8.99 8.56 -14.64
N ALA A 203 -9.76 8.80 -15.70
CA ALA A 203 -10.84 9.78 -15.69
C ALA A 203 -12.11 9.25 -15.03
N TYR A 204 -12.55 8.04 -15.41
CA TYR A 204 -13.85 7.47 -15.04
C TYR A 204 -13.76 6.32 -14.02
N GLY A 205 -12.55 5.82 -13.76
CA GLY A 205 -12.36 4.63 -12.93
C GLY A 205 -12.50 4.89 -11.44
N ILE A 206 -12.97 3.85 -10.75
CA ILE A 206 -12.99 3.74 -9.29
C ILE A 206 -11.58 3.40 -8.77
N ALA A 207 -11.01 2.28 -9.21
CA ALA A 207 -9.69 1.81 -8.80
C ALA A 207 -8.59 2.33 -9.76
N LYS A 208 -8.35 3.64 -9.73
CA LYS A 208 -7.51 4.36 -10.71
C LYS A 208 -6.06 3.86 -10.83
N ASN A 209 -5.55 3.12 -9.85
CA ASN A 209 -4.19 2.55 -9.86
C ASN A 209 -4.16 1.03 -10.03
N ALA A 210 -5.28 0.38 -10.35
CA ALA A 210 -5.30 -1.06 -10.61
C ALA A 210 -4.60 -1.40 -11.94
N ASN A 211 -3.97 -2.58 -11.98
CA ASN A 211 -3.51 -3.19 -13.22
C ASN A 211 -4.70 -3.85 -13.94
N ILE A 212 -4.70 -3.81 -15.27
CA ILE A 212 -5.81 -4.30 -16.09
C ILE A 212 -5.33 -5.46 -16.96
N VAL A 213 -6.07 -6.55 -16.99
CA VAL A 213 -5.80 -7.70 -17.87
C VAL A 213 -6.99 -7.93 -18.78
N ALA A 214 -6.75 -7.85 -20.09
CA ALA A 214 -7.75 -8.09 -21.11
C ALA A 214 -7.96 -9.59 -21.32
N VAL A 215 -9.18 -10.08 -21.06
CA VAL A 215 -9.59 -11.47 -21.26
C VAL A 215 -10.79 -11.47 -22.20
N LYS A 216 -10.53 -11.74 -23.47
CA LYS A 216 -11.56 -11.70 -24.52
C LYS A 216 -12.29 -13.03 -24.60
N VAL A 217 -13.57 -13.03 -24.25
CA VAL A 217 -14.47 -14.20 -24.30
C VAL A 217 -15.70 -13.96 -25.18
N LEU A 218 -15.92 -12.70 -25.60
CA LEU A 218 -16.94 -12.29 -26.55
C LEU A 218 -16.31 -11.75 -27.84
N GLY A 219 -16.91 -12.04 -28.98
CA GLY A 219 -16.50 -11.59 -30.30
C GLY A 219 -16.85 -10.12 -30.58
N SER A 220 -16.63 -9.70 -31.82
CA SER A 220 -16.94 -8.32 -32.27
C SER A 220 -18.44 -8.02 -32.28
N ASP A 221 -19.28 -9.05 -32.29
CA ASP A 221 -20.75 -9.00 -32.20
C ASP A 221 -21.26 -9.04 -30.75
N GLY A 222 -20.36 -9.04 -29.76
CA GLY A 222 -20.73 -9.11 -28.35
C GLY A 222 -21.17 -10.51 -27.90
N SER A 223 -21.00 -11.53 -28.73
CA SER A 223 -21.43 -12.89 -28.43
C SER A 223 -20.26 -13.84 -28.16
N GLY A 224 -20.49 -14.87 -27.37
CA GLY A 224 -19.49 -15.88 -27.05
C GLY A 224 -20.11 -17.16 -26.52
N SER A 225 -19.31 -18.21 -26.47
CA SER A 225 -19.75 -19.50 -25.95
C SER A 225 -19.51 -19.61 -24.44
N THR A 226 -20.36 -20.36 -23.74
CA THR A 226 -20.14 -20.68 -22.32
C THR A 226 -18.78 -21.36 -22.09
N SER A 227 -18.33 -22.21 -23.02
CA SER A 227 -17.00 -22.82 -22.95
C SER A 227 -15.87 -21.79 -23.08
N GLY A 228 -16.02 -20.79 -23.96
CA GLY A 228 -15.09 -19.66 -24.09
C GLY A 228 -15.02 -18.83 -22.81
N ILE A 229 -16.16 -18.56 -22.17
CA ILE A 229 -16.23 -17.85 -20.88
C ILE A 229 -15.52 -18.65 -19.79
N ILE A 230 -15.81 -19.95 -19.64
CA ILE A 230 -15.15 -20.82 -18.65
C ILE A 230 -13.63 -20.89 -18.90
N ALA A 231 -13.20 -20.95 -20.15
CA ALA A 231 -11.78 -20.92 -20.50
C ALA A 231 -11.11 -19.60 -20.11
N GLY A 232 -11.81 -18.47 -20.27
CA GLY A 232 -11.36 -17.16 -19.79
C GLY A 232 -11.23 -17.11 -18.25
N ILE A 233 -12.25 -17.60 -17.53
CA ILE A 233 -12.22 -17.70 -16.05
C ILE A 233 -11.02 -18.56 -15.61
N ASN A 234 -10.81 -19.71 -16.25
CA ASN A 234 -9.68 -20.58 -15.97
C ASN A 234 -8.34 -19.86 -16.16
N TYR A 235 -8.17 -19.11 -17.26
CA TYR A 235 -6.96 -18.31 -17.48
C TYR A 235 -6.72 -17.31 -16.34
N CYS A 236 -7.75 -16.58 -15.91
CA CYS A 236 -7.62 -15.60 -14.82
C CYS A 236 -7.11 -16.23 -13.52
N VAL A 237 -7.63 -17.40 -13.16
CA VAL A 237 -7.20 -18.14 -11.95
C VAL A 237 -5.74 -18.58 -12.08
N GLN A 238 -5.37 -19.15 -13.23
CA GLN A 238 -4.00 -19.62 -13.48
C GLN A 238 -2.98 -18.49 -13.50
N ASP A 239 -3.26 -17.38 -14.19
CA ASP A 239 -2.38 -16.20 -14.24
C ASP A 239 -2.25 -15.56 -12.85
N ALA A 240 -3.35 -15.45 -12.09
CA ALA A 240 -3.31 -14.92 -10.72
C ALA A 240 -2.47 -15.80 -9.78
N GLN A 241 -2.62 -17.13 -9.88
CA GLN A 241 -1.82 -18.07 -9.11
C GLN A 241 -0.34 -18.01 -9.48
N GLN A 242 -0.02 -18.03 -10.78
CA GLN A 242 1.35 -17.97 -11.27
C GLN A 242 2.08 -16.69 -10.83
N ARG A 243 1.35 -15.57 -10.77
CA ARG A 243 1.88 -14.28 -10.34
C ARG A 243 1.89 -14.08 -8.82
N GLY A 244 1.33 -15.02 -8.05
CA GLY A 244 1.25 -14.91 -6.59
C GLY A 244 0.33 -13.77 -6.12
N ILE A 245 -0.74 -13.48 -6.88
CA ILE A 245 -1.66 -12.37 -6.61
C ILE A 245 -3.08 -12.82 -6.24
N LEU A 246 -3.28 -14.10 -5.90
CA LEU A 246 -4.52 -14.56 -5.27
C LEU A 246 -4.76 -13.76 -3.97
N GLY A 247 -6.01 -13.30 -3.75
CA GLY A 247 -6.36 -12.34 -2.70
C GLY A 247 -6.10 -10.87 -3.05
N LYS A 248 -5.42 -10.59 -4.17
CA LYS A 248 -5.19 -9.23 -4.73
C LYS A 248 -5.67 -9.13 -6.18
N ALA A 249 -6.58 -10.02 -6.57
CA ALA A 249 -7.13 -10.11 -7.91
C ALA A 249 -8.66 -9.96 -7.87
N ALA A 250 -9.21 -9.24 -8.84
CA ALA A 250 -10.64 -9.17 -9.08
C ALA A 250 -10.95 -9.52 -10.54
N MET A 251 -12.17 -9.99 -10.80
CA MET A 251 -12.67 -10.32 -12.13
C MET A 251 -13.99 -9.61 -12.35
N ASN A 252 -14.10 -8.91 -13.47
CA ASN A 252 -15.33 -8.28 -13.90
C ASN A 252 -15.88 -9.02 -15.13
N LEU A 253 -17.05 -9.65 -14.96
CA LEU A 253 -17.81 -10.32 -16.00
C LEU A 253 -19.07 -9.50 -16.31
N SER A 254 -18.93 -8.46 -17.12
CA SER A 254 -20.07 -7.64 -17.56
C SER A 254 -20.80 -8.27 -18.74
N LEU A 255 -21.15 -9.55 -18.59
CA LEU A 255 -21.81 -10.37 -19.59
C LEU A 255 -23.06 -11.03 -19.00
N GLY A 256 -24.09 -11.16 -19.83
CA GLY A 256 -25.33 -11.87 -19.51
C GLY A 256 -25.44 -13.18 -20.28
N GLY A 257 -26.38 -14.03 -19.89
CA GLY A 257 -26.67 -15.28 -20.56
C GLY A 257 -27.67 -16.13 -19.77
N GLY A 258 -28.10 -17.23 -20.38
CA GLY A 258 -28.95 -18.22 -19.70
C GLY A 258 -28.22 -18.98 -18.59
N PHE A 259 -28.98 -19.70 -17.76
CA PHE A 259 -28.42 -20.56 -16.72
C PHE A 259 -27.41 -21.57 -17.27
N SER A 260 -26.27 -21.68 -16.61
CA SER A 260 -25.29 -22.74 -16.85
C SER A 260 -24.67 -23.16 -15.53
N GLN A 261 -24.93 -24.40 -15.11
CA GLN A 261 -24.30 -24.99 -13.92
C GLN A 261 -22.77 -24.95 -14.02
N ALA A 262 -22.22 -25.29 -15.19
CA ALA A 262 -20.77 -25.31 -15.40
C ALA A 262 -20.15 -23.91 -15.24
N ASN A 263 -20.82 -22.86 -15.72
CA ASN A 263 -20.33 -21.49 -15.56
C ASN A 263 -20.42 -21.03 -14.11
N ASN A 264 -21.51 -21.35 -13.42
CA ASN A 264 -21.68 -21.05 -11.99
C ASN A 264 -20.59 -21.74 -11.16
N ASP A 265 -20.34 -23.03 -11.40
CA ASP A 265 -19.30 -23.79 -10.72
C ASP A 265 -17.89 -23.20 -10.99
N ALA A 266 -17.63 -22.73 -12.21
CA ALA A 266 -16.38 -22.08 -12.56
C ALA A 266 -16.18 -20.76 -11.79
N VAL A 267 -17.23 -19.93 -11.70
CA VAL A 267 -17.20 -18.69 -10.92
C VAL A 267 -17.01 -18.96 -9.43
N THR A 268 -17.74 -19.93 -8.86
CA THR A 268 -17.58 -20.33 -7.46
C THR A 268 -16.16 -20.82 -7.17
N ARG A 269 -15.55 -21.59 -8.08
CA ARG A 269 -14.15 -22.01 -7.93
C ARG A 269 -13.17 -20.85 -8.01
N ALA A 270 -13.38 -19.88 -8.89
CA ALA A 270 -12.55 -18.68 -8.97
C ALA A 270 -12.64 -17.84 -7.68
N GLN A 271 -13.84 -17.69 -7.11
CA GLN A 271 -14.05 -17.05 -5.81
C GLN A 271 -13.30 -17.77 -4.69
N ASN A 272 -13.46 -19.10 -4.60
CA ASN A 272 -12.79 -19.92 -3.60
C ASN A 272 -11.25 -19.91 -3.73
N ALA A 273 -10.72 -19.69 -4.95
CA ALA A 273 -9.30 -19.51 -5.17
C ALA A 273 -8.77 -18.15 -4.68
N GLY A 274 -9.64 -17.23 -4.28
CA GLY A 274 -9.28 -15.90 -3.77
C GLY A 274 -9.34 -14.79 -4.81
N ILE A 275 -10.12 -14.95 -5.89
CA ILE A 275 -10.44 -13.87 -6.83
C ILE A 275 -11.79 -13.27 -6.45
N PHE A 276 -11.86 -11.95 -6.22
CA PHE A 276 -13.15 -11.28 -6.08
C PHE A 276 -13.86 -11.24 -7.44
N VAL A 277 -15.10 -11.71 -7.53
CA VAL A 277 -15.81 -11.79 -8.81
C VAL A 277 -17.05 -10.89 -8.79
N ALA A 278 -17.09 -9.93 -9.72
CA ALA A 278 -18.25 -9.10 -10.02
C ALA A 278 -18.84 -9.50 -11.38
N VAL A 279 -20.16 -9.66 -11.44
CA VAL A 279 -20.95 -10.12 -12.59
C VAL A 279 -22.17 -9.20 -12.72
N ALA A 280 -22.59 -8.91 -13.96
CA ALA A 280 -23.83 -8.19 -14.20
C ALA A 280 -25.06 -9.04 -13.82
N ALA A 281 -26.11 -8.41 -13.28
CA ALA A 281 -27.37 -9.08 -12.99
C ALA A 281 -28.19 -9.44 -14.25
N GLY A 282 -27.83 -8.87 -15.41
CA GLY A 282 -28.55 -9.02 -16.68
C GLY A 282 -29.49 -7.85 -16.97
N ASN A 283 -29.77 -7.61 -18.25
CA ASN A 283 -30.58 -6.47 -18.74
C ASN A 283 -31.95 -6.91 -19.29
N ASP A 284 -32.32 -8.18 -19.09
CA ASP A 284 -33.52 -8.78 -19.69
C ASP A 284 -34.79 -8.56 -18.84
N ASN A 285 -34.68 -7.80 -17.75
CA ASN A 285 -35.77 -7.51 -16.81
C ASN A 285 -36.45 -8.78 -16.24
N VAL A 286 -35.66 -9.84 -16.05
CA VAL A 286 -36.06 -11.10 -15.41
C VAL A 286 -35.32 -11.29 -14.08
N SER A 287 -35.87 -12.11 -13.19
CA SER A 287 -35.21 -12.45 -11.92
C SER A 287 -33.85 -13.09 -12.17
N SER A 288 -32.78 -12.48 -11.65
CA SER A 288 -31.42 -13.00 -11.71
C SER A 288 -31.23 -14.09 -10.65
N THR A 289 -31.63 -15.32 -10.97
CA THR A 289 -31.29 -16.50 -10.14
C THR A 289 -29.93 -17.10 -10.57
N TYR A 290 -29.22 -16.41 -11.45
CA TYR A 290 -28.10 -16.93 -12.24
C TYR A 290 -26.90 -16.01 -12.03
N LEU A 291 -25.84 -16.56 -11.41
CA LEU A 291 -24.63 -15.88 -10.93
C LEU A 291 -24.82 -14.98 -9.69
N VAL A 292 -24.39 -15.52 -8.55
CA VAL A 292 -24.27 -14.77 -7.29
C VAL A 292 -23.07 -13.83 -7.38
N VAL A 293 -23.32 -12.54 -7.27
CA VAL A 293 -22.31 -11.53 -6.94
C VAL A 293 -22.71 -10.89 -5.63
N VAL A 294 -21.84 -11.06 -4.65
CA VAL A 294 -21.91 -10.35 -3.38
C VAL A 294 -21.30 -8.97 -3.59
N CYS A 295 -22.13 -7.93 -3.49
CA CYS A 295 -21.71 -6.65 -2.93
C CYS A 295 -22.65 -6.37 -1.76
N THR A 296 -22.13 -6.43 -0.54
CA THR A 296 -22.74 -5.81 0.65
C THR A 296 -22.72 -4.29 0.53
#